data_AF-A0A3N0ABP9-F1
#
_entry.id   AF-A0A3N0ABP9-F1
#
_cell.length_a   1.000
_cell.length_b   1.000
_cell.length_c   1.000
_cell.angle_alpha   90.00
_cell.angle_beta   90.00
_cell.angle_gamma   90.00
#
_symmetry.space_group_name_H-M   'P 1'
#
loop_
_entity.id
_entity.type
_entity.pdbx_description
1 polymer ?
#
loop_
_entity_poly.entity_id
_entity_poly.type
_entity_poly.pdbx_seq_one_letter_code
_entity_poly.pdbx_strand_id
1 'polypeptide(L)'
;MADENQGPQGAQDAAEQDASAQGASAPAPEGWDEAFGADAPKPHTPPASDGQQAWQAPVPEPVPVAPAYAKSCLAAGWEDCKQPGFWKKTAFLGLLDLVPVLNFVNTGYALEWSKEVPFGGRTALPQKVVTGRNFEIGFYAFVIALVFSLIGGCAGGIVGWIPLIGWIAALAIGFLVSMFTCVLNLRMAMRSQLGEGFKVGDAWTAIKRDWTGLLCAVVVPGLIAGAIIVVASFVYMFFALLFFLPVMGAAVNPDPAFILGALLGGGLGFLVVTAVFCYLGAWAGAAAQLVSVRAAAHWVARFAGDWTYLA
;
A
#
# COMPACT_ATOMS: atom_id res chain seq x y z
N MET A 1 -28.51 74.97 -11.26
CA MET A 1 -27.45 74.28 -10.52
C MET A 1 -27.40 72.87 -11.12
N ALA A 2 -26.76 72.62 -12.28
CA ALA A 2 -25.34 72.83 -12.62
C ALA A 2 -24.44 72.17 -11.56
N ASP A 3 -23.52 71.25 -11.81
CA ASP A 3 -22.80 70.77 -13.01
C ASP A 3 -22.20 69.39 -12.58
N GLU A 4 -22.28 68.27 -13.31
CA GLU A 4 -21.48 67.87 -14.49
C GLU A 4 -19.97 67.63 -14.24
N ASN A 5 -19.52 66.38 -14.46
CA ASN A 5 -18.36 65.96 -15.28
C ASN A 5 -18.02 64.48 -14.97
N GLN A 6 -18.43 63.50 -15.78
CA GLN A 6 -17.92 63.09 -17.11
C GLN A 6 -16.50 62.48 -17.09
N GLY A 7 -16.45 61.15 -17.33
CA GLY A 7 -15.69 60.47 -18.41
C GLY A 7 -14.15 60.59 -18.51
N PRO A 8 -13.49 59.74 -19.33
CA PRO A 8 -14.07 59.09 -20.50
C PRO A 8 -13.86 57.55 -20.61
N GLN A 9 -14.84 56.92 -21.25
CA GLN A 9 -14.69 55.72 -22.07
C GLN A 9 -14.02 56.09 -23.41
N GLY A 10 -13.29 55.13 -23.99
CA GLY A 10 -12.74 55.14 -25.35
C GLY A 10 -11.38 54.43 -25.33
N ALA A 11 -11.12 53.33 -26.04
CA ALA A 11 -11.64 52.93 -27.33
C ALA A 11 -11.73 51.39 -27.45
N GLN A 12 -12.86 50.93 -27.98
CA GLN A 12 -12.91 49.78 -28.87
C GLN A 12 -12.36 50.19 -30.25
N ASP A 13 -11.93 49.18 -31.01
CA ASP A 13 -11.78 49.15 -32.48
C ASP A 13 -10.47 49.64 -33.10
N ALA A 14 -9.62 48.65 -33.40
CA ALA A 14 -8.85 48.46 -34.65
C ALA A 14 -7.87 47.30 -34.35
N ALA A 15 -7.77 46.19 -35.08
CA ALA A 15 -8.24 45.76 -36.38
C ALA A 15 -8.21 44.21 -36.30
N GLU A 16 -9.27 43.51 -36.73
CA GLU A 16 -9.36 42.89 -38.07
C GLU A 16 -8.16 41.96 -38.38
N GLN A 17 -8.43 40.66 -38.38
CA GLN A 17 -8.60 39.86 -39.60
C GLN A 17 -7.26 39.52 -40.27
N ASP A 18 -6.85 38.26 -40.10
CA ASP A 18 -6.65 37.36 -41.25
C ASP A 18 -6.57 35.93 -40.67
N ALA A 19 -7.61 35.11 -40.81
CA ALA A 19 -8.01 34.42 -42.03
C ALA A 19 -7.00 33.31 -42.44
N SER A 20 -7.46 32.07 -42.21
CA SER A 20 -7.43 30.93 -43.15
C SER A 20 -6.18 30.63 -43.98
N ALA A 21 -5.65 29.40 -43.84
CA ALA A 21 -5.30 28.44 -44.91
C ALA A 21 -4.36 27.37 -44.30
N GLN A 22 -4.69 26.08 -44.19
CA GLN A 22 -4.74 25.05 -45.25
C GLN A 22 -3.60 25.13 -46.29
N GLY A 23 -2.77 24.09 -46.36
CA GLY A 23 -1.79 23.83 -47.42
C GLY A 23 -0.55 23.12 -46.85
N ALA A 24 -0.42 21.79 -46.88
CA ALA A 24 -0.09 20.97 -48.05
C ALA A 24 1.21 21.44 -48.78
N SER A 25 2.24 20.61 -48.62
CA SER A 25 3.45 20.37 -49.45
C SER A 25 3.71 21.20 -50.71
N ALA A 26 4.95 21.72 -50.86
CA ALA A 26 5.57 22.03 -52.15
C ALA A 26 7.13 22.10 -52.04
N PRO A 27 7.88 22.01 -53.17
CA PRO A 27 9.18 21.34 -53.30
C PRO A 27 10.41 22.27 -53.35
N ALA A 28 11.59 21.65 -53.44
CA ALA A 28 12.92 22.28 -53.52
C ALA A 28 13.09 23.18 -54.75
N PRO A 29 13.87 24.28 -54.68
CA PRO A 29 14.18 25.10 -55.83
C PRO A 29 15.32 24.52 -56.67
N GLU A 30 14.97 24.21 -57.92
CA GLU A 30 15.87 24.10 -59.07
C GLU A 30 16.41 25.48 -59.47
N GLY A 31 17.63 25.51 -60.02
CA GLY A 31 18.05 26.63 -60.85
C GLY A 31 19.52 27.02 -60.72
N TRP A 32 20.43 26.19 -61.25
CA TRP A 32 21.74 26.63 -61.79
C TRP A 32 22.22 25.62 -62.85
N ASP A 33 21.41 25.40 -63.88
CA ASP A 33 21.94 24.90 -65.15
C ASP A 33 22.30 26.12 -66.02
N GLU A 34 23.34 25.95 -66.83
CA GLU A 34 23.80 26.84 -67.91
C GLU A 34 24.85 27.92 -67.54
N ALA A 35 26.08 27.47 -67.33
CA ALA A 35 27.24 28.21 -67.81
C ALA A 35 28.36 27.26 -68.25
N PHE A 36 28.70 27.33 -69.53
CA PHE A 36 29.88 26.77 -70.23
C PHE A 36 29.74 25.35 -70.79
N GLY A 37 29.69 25.28 -72.13
CA GLY A 37 29.75 24.05 -72.91
C GLY A 37 31.17 23.55 -73.20
N ALA A 38 31.20 22.31 -73.71
CA ALA A 38 32.17 21.68 -74.59
C ALA A 38 33.68 21.91 -74.35
N ASP A 39 34.36 20.99 -73.66
CA ASP A 39 35.27 19.99 -74.27
C ASP A 39 36.01 19.13 -73.19
N ALA A 40 36.31 17.88 -73.56
CA ALA A 40 36.96 16.75 -72.87
C ALA A 40 38.11 17.05 -71.84
N PRO A 41 38.46 16.16 -70.87
CA PRO A 41 38.70 14.70 -71.05
C PRO A 41 38.15 13.77 -69.95
N LYS A 42 37.94 12.49 -70.27
CA LYS A 42 37.65 11.43 -69.29
C LYS A 42 38.94 11.02 -68.55
N PRO A 43 38.96 11.04 -67.21
CA PRO A 43 40.01 10.34 -66.46
C PRO A 43 39.41 9.25 -65.58
N HIS A 44 39.82 8.02 -65.88
CA HIS A 44 40.06 6.90 -64.96
C HIS A 44 38.99 6.58 -63.90
N THR A 45 38.19 5.54 -64.18
CA THR A 45 37.55 4.72 -63.14
C THR A 45 38.62 4.20 -62.16
N PRO A 46 38.53 4.51 -60.86
CA PRO A 46 39.28 3.78 -59.84
C PRO A 46 38.77 2.33 -59.80
N PRO A 47 39.65 1.35 -59.52
CA PRO A 47 39.22 -0.03 -59.33
C PRO A 47 38.24 -0.12 -58.15
N ALA A 48 37.30 -1.08 -58.24
CA ALA A 48 36.38 -1.40 -57.17
C ALA A 48 37.17 -1.59 -55.86
N SER A 49 36.92 -0.72 -54.88
CA SER A 49 37.32 -0.98 -53.51
C SER A 49 36.36 -2.01 -52.94
N ASP A 50 36.81 -3.26 -52.93
CA ASP A 50 36.22 -4.30 -52.10
C ASP A 50 36.12 -3.79 -50.65
N GLY A 51 34.92 -3.85 -50.08
CA GLY A 51 34.72 -3.77 -48.64
C GLY A 51 34.48 -2.39 -48.04
N GLN A 52 33.53 -1.61 -48.56
CA GLN A 52 32.77 -0.71 -47.67
C GLN A 52 31.81 -1.55 -46.82
N GLN A 53 32.30 -2.13 -45.72
CA GLN A 53 31.41 -2.50 -44.62
C GLN A 53 30.82 -1.19 -44.07
N ALA A 54 29.58 -0.89 -44.46
CA ALA A 54 28.78 0.11 -43.80
C ALA A 54 28.80 -0.19 -42.30
N TRP A 55 29.22 0.77 -41.48
CA TRP A 55 29.06 0.69 -40.04
C TRP A 55 27.56 0.57 -39.74
N GLN A 56 27.07 -0.66 -39.55
CA GLN A 56 25.79 -0.89 -38.93
C GLN A 56 25.98 -0.68 -37.44
N ALA A 57 25.41 0.39 -36.90
CA ALA A 57 25.28 0.54 -35.46
C ALA A 57 24.64 -0.75 -34.90
N PRO A 58 25.14 -1.31 -33.80
CA PRO A 58 24.51 -2.47 -33.18
C PRO A 58 23.05 -2.13 -32.92
N VAL A 59 22.14 -2.85 -33.58
CA VAL A 59 20.72 -2.83 -33.21
C VAL A 59 20.70 -3.27 -31.75
N PRO A 60 20.18 -2.46 -30.81
CA PRO A 60 20.07 -2.88 -29.42
C PRO A 60 19.26 -4.17 -29.42
N GLU A 61 19.85 -5.28 -28.99
CA GLU A 61 19.07 -6.50 -28.77
C GLU A 61 17.89 -6.14 -27.87
N PRO A 62 16.66 -6.62 -28.16
CA PRO A 62 15.56 -6.48 -27.23
C PRO A 62 16.03 -7.12 -25.92
N VAL A 63 16.31 -6.28 -24.92
CA VAL A 63 16.71 -6.76 -23.60
C VAL A 63 15.65 -7.77 -23.17
N PRO A 64 16.02 -9.04 -22.95
CA PRO A 64 15.07 -10.00 -22.43
C PRO A 64 14.51 -9.40 -21.15
N VAL A 65 13.19 -9.17 -21.11
CA VAL A 65 12.52 -8.73 -19.89
C VAL A 65 12.60 -9.93 -18.95
N ALA A 66 13.71 -10.04 -18.23
CA ALA A 66 13.80 -10.90 -17.06
C ALA A 66 12.59 -10.58 -16.18
N PRO A 67 11.96 -11.56 -15.51
CA PRO A 67 10.91 -11.24 -14.55
C PRO A 67 11.55 -10.28 -13.54
N ALA A 68 11.14 -9.01 -13.54
CA ALA A 68 11.87 -7.93 -12.88
C ALA A 68 12.08 -8.16 -11.37
N TYR A 69 11.40 -9.14 -10.79
CA TYR A 69 11.62 -9.62 -9.43
C TYR A 69 11.44 -11.14 -9.35
N ALA A 70 12.47 -11.85 -8.86
CA ALA A 70 12.43 -13.31 -8.69
C ALA A 70 11.48 -13.80 -7.57
N LYS A 71 11.09 -12.90 -6.64
CA LYS A 71 10.18 -13.21 -5.51
C LYS A 71 9.00 -12.23 -5.48
N SER A 72 7.81 -12.72 -5.13
CA SER A 72 6.65 -11.86 -4.87
C SER A 72 6.92 -10.92 -3.68
N CYS A 73 6.19 -9.80 -3.60
CA CYS A 73 6.34 -8.83 -2.50
C CYS A 73 6.05 -9.49 -1.14
N LEU A 74 5.06 -10.39 -1.09
CA LEU A 74 4.75 -11.19 0.08
C LEU A 74 5.91 -12.13 0.46
N ALA A 75 6.50 -12.83 -0.51
CA ALA A 75 7.63 -13.72 -0.24
C ALA A 75 8.86 -12.95 0.27
N ALA A 76 9.11 -11.76 -0.28
CA ALA A 76 10.19 -10.88 0.18
C ALA A 76 9.94 -10.35 1.61
N GLY A 77 8.71 -9.87 1.90
CA GLY A 77 8.34 -9.44 3.26
C GLY A 77 8.41 -10.58 4.28
N TRP A 78 7.99 -11.79 3.89
CA TRP A 78 8.11 -12.98 4.73
C TRP A 78 9.57 -13.37 5.01
N GLU A 79 10.45 -13.26 4.03
CA GLU A 79 11.87 -13.53 4.18
C GLU A 79 12.52 -12.57 5.20
N ASP A 80 12.21 -11.27 5.13
CA ASP A 80 12.67 -10.28 6.12
C ASP A 80 12.19 -10.60 7.54
N CYS A 81 11.05 -11.27 7.67
CA CYS A 81 10.48 -11.68 8.97
C CYS A 81 11.13 -12.94 9.54
N LYS A 82 11.92 -13.70 8.77
CA LYS A 82 12.64 -14.89 9.28
C LYS A 82 13.87 -14.57 10.13
N GLN A 83 14.16 -13.29 10.33
CA GLN A 83 15.30 -12.85 11.13
C GLN A 83 15.21 -13.30 12.60
N PRO A 84 16.36 -13.50 13.28
CA PRO A 84 16.38 -13.86 14.70
C PRO A 84 15.61 -12.86 15.57
N GLY A 85 14.82 -13.38 16.52
CA GLY A 85 14.08 -12.55 17.46
C GLY A 85 12.74 -12.00 16.95
N PHE A 86 12.36 -12.27 15.69
CA PHE A 86 11.05 -11.87 15.14
C PHE A 86 9.89 -12.32 16.05
N TRP A 87 9.82 -13.61 16.38
CA TRP A 87 8.73 -14.16 17.21
C TRP A 87 8.69 -13.57 18.62
N LYS A 88 9.86 -13.24 19.20
CA LYS A 88 9.94 -12.58 20.51
C LYS A 88 9.42 -11.14 20.42
N LYS A 89 9.72 -10.43 19.33
CA LYS A 89 9.20 -9.07 19.09
C LYS A 89 7.70 -9.08 18.83
N THR A 90 7.20 -9.96 17.97
CA THR A 90 5.75 -10.08 17.73
C THR A 90 4.99 -10.50 18.98
N ALA A 91 5.55 -11.36 19.83
CA ALA A 91 4.96 -11.71 21.12
C ALA A 91 4.80 -10.49 22.03
N PHE A 92 5.84 -9.65 22.11
CA PHE A 92 5.76 -8.39 22.85
C PHE A 92 4.76 -7.40 22.23
N LEU A 93 4.73 -7.29 20.90
CA LEU A 93 3.75 -6.45 20.20
C LEU A 93 2.31 -6.93 20.43
N GLY A 94 2.08 -8.25 20.45
CA GLY A 94 0.79 -8.83 20.80
C GLY A 94 0.35 -8.51 22.22
N LEU A 95 1.28 -8.39 23.20
CA LEU A 95 0.94 -7.87 24.53
C LEU A 95 0.51 -6.40 24.49
N LEU A 96 1.14 -5.58 23.64
CA LEU A 96 0.76 -4.17 23.49
C LEU A 96 -0.62 -4.02 22.84
N ASP A 97 -0.99 -4.90 21.91
CA ASP A 97 -2.31 -4.90 21.26
C ASP A 97 -3.46 -5.19 22.22
N LEU A 98 -3.20 -5.85 23.36
CA LEU A 98 -4.21 -6.04 24.41
C LEU A 98 -4.59 -4.73 25.11
N VAL A 99 -3.78 -3.68 24.98
CA VAL A 99 -4.06 -2.34 25.53
C VAL A 99 -4.37 -1.39 24.38
N PRO A 100 -5.64 -0.96 24.19
CA PRO A 100 -6.06 -0.22 23.00
C PRO A 100 -5.21 1.01 22.66
N VAL A 101 -4.79 1.79 23.66
CA VAL A 101 -3.98 3.01 23.46
C VAL A 101 -2.54 2.67 23.01
N LEU A 102 -2.01 1.51 23.41
CA LEU A 102 -0.66 1.08 23.02
C LEU A 102 -0.62 0.47 21.61
N ASN A 103 -1.77 0.16 21.01
CA ASN A 103 -1.85 -0.34 19.63
C ASN A 103 -1.26 0.68 18.62
N PHE A 104 -1.34 1.99 18.91
CA PHE A 104 -0.66 3.00 18.10
C PHE A 104 0.84 2.72 17.99
N VAL A 105 1.49 2.34 19.09
CA VAL A 105 2.91 1.97 19.09
C VAL A 105 3.18 0.78 18.18
N ASN A 106 2.32 -0.24 18.19
CA ASN A 106 2.49 -1.43 17.34
C ASN A 106 2.42 -1.06 15.86
N THR A 107 1.37 -0.32 15.47
CA THR A 107 1.18 0.11 14.08
C THR A 107 2.31 1.02 13.61
N GLY A 108 2.70 2.01 14.42
CA GLY A 108 3.81 2.88 14.07
C GLY A 108 5.16 2.17 14.06
N TYR A 109 5.39 1.18 14.91
CA TYR A 109 6.59 0.34 14.87
C TYR A 109 6.69 -0.44 13.56
N ALA A 110 5.59 -1.06 13.12
CA ALA A 110 5.55 -1.79 11.85
C ALA A 110 5.82 -0.87 10.64
N LEU A 111 5.25 0.35 10.66
CA LEU A 111 5.45 1.35 9.63
C LEU A 111 6.88 1.94 9.63
N GLU A 112 7.41 2.29 10.80
CA GLU A 112 8.77 2.82 10.96
C GLU A 112 9.84 1.81 10.55
N TRP A 113 9.63 0.52 10.83
CA TRP A 113 10.52 -0.51 10.33
C TRP A 113 10.36 -0.70 8.82
N SER A 114 9.16 -0.60 8.27
CA SER A 114 8.92 -0.90 6.85
C SER A 114 9.23 0.26 5.90
N LYS A 115 9.19 1.51 6.37
CA LYS A 115 9.36 2.70 5.52
C LYS A 115 10.74 2.83 4.87
N GLU A 116 11.75 2.12 5.36
CA GLU A 116 13.09 2.10 4.77
C GLU A 116 13.17 1.25 3.49
N VAL A 117 12.26 0.29 3.31
CA VAL A 117 12.30 -0.70 2.21
C VAL A 117 12.22 -0.05 0.84
N PRO A 118 11.33 0.93 0.60
CA PRO A 118 11.29 1.65 -0.68
C PRO A 118 12.61 2.35 -1.03
N PHE A 119 13.40 2.74 -0.03
CA PHE A 119 14.71 3.37 -0.20
C PHE A 119 15.87 2.35 -0.28
N GLY A 120 15.56 1.06 -0.35
CA GLY A 120 16.56 -0.02 -0.37
C GLY A 120 17.06 -0.45 1.02
N GLY A 121 16.54 0.13 2.10
CA GLY A 121 16.88 -0.25 3.47
C GLY A 121 16.35 -1.64 3.84
N ARG A 122 17.18 -2.42 4.54
CA ARG A 122 16.82 -3.74 5.07
C ARG A 122 17.41 -3.97 6.46
N THR A 123 17.11 -3.06 7.39
CA THR A 123 17.61 -3.16 8.75
C THR A 123 16.86 -4.23 9.53
N ALA A 124 17.55 -4.79 10.52
CA ALA A 124 16.94 -5.69 11.48
C ALA A 124 15.86 -4.96 12.30
N LEU A 125 14.93 -5.72 12.88
CA LEU A 125 13.85 -5.17 13.71
C LEU A 125 14.40 -4.21 14.78
N PRO A 126 13.89 -2.96 14.87
CA PRO A 126 14.39 -2.00 15.85
C PRO A 126 14.26 -2.52 17.28
N GLN A 127 15.30 -2.33 18.08
CA GLN A 127 15.31 -2.83 19.46
C GLN A 127 14.27 -2.13 20.34
N LYS A 128 14.14 -0.82 20.20
CA LYS A 128 13.17 -0.02 20.94
C LYS A 128 11.82 -0.07 20.23
N VAL A 129 10.84 -0.69 20.89
CA VAL A 129 9.47 -0.80 20.40
C VAL A 129 8.64 0.40 20.83
N VAL A 130 8.69 0.76 22.12
CA VAL A 130 7.93 1.88 22.66
C VAL A 130 8.77 3.15 22.56
N THR A 131 8.42 4.01 21.61
CA THR A 131 9.05 5.32 21.41
C THR A 131 7.97 6.36 21.07
N GLY A 132 8.22 7.63 21.35
CA GLY A 132 7.31 8.72 20.99
C GLY A 132 7.05 8.79 19.48
N ARG A 133 8.07 8.51 18.66
CA ARG A 133 7.94 8.48 17.19
C ARG A 133 7.04 7.34 16.71
N ASN A 134 7.19 6.14 17.25
CA ASN A 134 6.29 5.03 16.89
C ASN A 134 4.85 5.33 17.33
N PHE A 135 4.66 5.97 18.47
CA PHE A 135 3.33 6.42 18.89
C PHE A 135 2.74 7.47 17.94
N GLU A 136 3.52 8.49 17.56
CA GLU A 136 3.09 9.56 16.66
C GLU A 136 2.70 9.04 15.27
N ILE A 137 3.57 8.24 14.64
CA ILE A 137 3.28 7.62 13.34
C ILE A 137 2.10 6.66 13.45
N GLY A 138 2.00 5.92 14.55
CA GLY A 138 0.84 5.08 14.86
C GLY A 138 -0.46 5.85 14.96
N PHE A 139 -0.44 7.01 15.62
CA PHE A 139 -1.58 7.90 15.74
C PHE A 139 -2.00 8.46 14.38
N TYR A 140 -1.05 8.89 13.54
CA TYR A 140 -1.36 9.31 12.16
C TYR A 140 -1.99 8.17 11.34
N ALA A 141 -1.44 6.96 11.46
CA ALA A 141 -1.98 5.79 10.79
C ALA A 141 -3.39 5.43 11.27
N PHE A 142 -3.67 5.62 12.57
CA PHE A 142 -5.00 5.47 13.14
C PHE A 142 -5.98 6.48 12.57
N VAL A 143 -5.61 7.76 12.43
CA VAL A 143 -6.49 8.79 11.86
C VAL A 143 -6.87 8.46 10.41
N ILE A 144 -5.91 8.02 9.60
CA ILE A 144 -6.16 7.56 8.23
C ILE A 144 -7.10 6.34 8.26
N ALA A 145 -6.75 5.30 9.04
CA ALA A 145 -7.56 4.10 9.16
C ALA A 145 -8.98 4.38 9.63
N LEU A 146 -9.18 5.31 10.56
CA LEU A 146 -10.49 5.72 11.06
C LEU A 146 -11.36 6.29 9.95
N VAL A 147 -10.82 7.23 9.15
CA VAL A 147 -11.57 7.85 8.04
C VAL A 147 -11.98 6.79 7.01
N PHE A 148 -11.04 5.97 6.56
CA PHE A 148 -11.32 4.96 5.53
C PHE A 148 -12.17 3.79 6.05
N SER A 149 -12.03 3.42 7.32
CA SER A 149 -12.89 2.40 7.94
C SER A 149 -14.31 2.91 8.12
N LEU A 150 -14.52 4.20 8.39
CA LEU A 150 -15.86 4.79 8.43
C LEU A 150 -16.50 4.78 7.05
N ILE A 151 -15.79 5.21 6.01
CA ILE A 151 -16.26 5.18 4.62
C ILE A 151 -16.60 3.74 4.22
N GLY A 152 -15.67 2.81 4.46
CA GLY A 152 -15.84 1.39 4.19
C GLY A 152 -16.98 0.75 4.97
N GLY A 153 -17.13 1.08 6.25
CA GLY A 153 -18.19 0.59 7.12
C GLY A 153 -19.57 1.08 6.70
N CYS A 154 -19.69 2.36 6.29
CA CYS A 154 -20.93 2.89 5.72
C CYS A 154 -21.30 2.17 4.41
N ALA A 155 -20.35 2.07 3.47
CA ALA A 155 -20.59 1.39 2.19
C ALA A 155 -20.92 -0.10 2.38
N GLY A 156 -20.16 -0.79 3.23
CA GLY A 156 -20.37 -2.19 3.60
C GLY A 156 -21.69 -2.43 4.31
N GLY A 157 -22.09 -1.51 5.21
CA GLY A 157 -23.37 -1.57 5.89
C GLY A 157 -24.57 -1.45 4.94
N ILE A 158 -24.49 -0.55 3.95
CA ILE A 158 -25.55 -0.36 2.94
C ILE A 158 -25.72 -1.63 2.11
N VAL A 159 -24.63 -2.16 1.54
CA VAL A 159 -24.72 -3.35 0.69
C VAL A 159 -25.04 -4.61 1.49
N GLY A 160 -24.57 -4.68 2.75
CA GLY A 160 -24.75 -5.82 3.65
C GLY A 160 -26.21 -6.13 4.02
N TRP A 161 -27.14 -5.19 3.76
CA TRP A 161 -28.58 -5.44 3.87
C TRP A 161 -29.09 -6.46 2.85
N ILE A 162 -28.38 -6.66 1.74
CA ILE A 162 -28.72 -7.67 0.74
C ILE A 162 -28.11 -9.01 1.16
N PRO A 163 -28.91 -10.06 1.44
CA PRO A 163 -28.37 -11.35 1.82
C PRO A 163 -27.48 -11.94 0.73
N LEU A 164 -26.43 -12.68 1.15
CA LEU A 164 -25.46 -13.37 0.29
C LEU A 164 -24.62 -12.46 -0.60
N ILE A 165 -25.20 -11.81 -1.62
CA ILE A 165 -24.48 -10.93 -2.55
C ILE A 165 -23.95 -9.71 -1.82
N GLY A 166 -24.77 -9.10 -0.97
CA GLY A 166 -24.37 -7.94 -0.18
C GLY A 166 -23.27 -8.25 0.83
N TRP A 167 -23.25 -9.45 1.40
CA TRP A 167 -22.18 -9.89 2.30
C TRP A 167 -20.86 -10.08 1.58
N ILE A 168 -20.89 -10.70 0.39
CA ILE A 168 -19.70 -10.83 -0.46
C ILE A 168 -19.20 -9.44 -0.87
N ALA A 169 -20.10 -8.53 -1.25
CA ALA A 169 -19.75 -7.15 -1.58
C ALA A 169 -19.15 -6.40 -0.39
N ALA A 170 -19.72 -6.52 0.81
CA ALA A 170 -19.18 -5.91 2.03
C ALA A 170 -17.78 -6.42 2.35
N LEU A 171 -17.54 -7.72 2.16
CA LEU A 171 -16.23 -8.34 2.35
C LEU A 171 -15.21 -7.83 1.31
N ALA A 172 -15.60 -7.69 0.04
CA ALA A 172 -14.78 -7.09 -0.99
C ALA A 172 -14.43 -5.61 -0.69
N ILE A 173 -15.40 -4.82 -0.20
CA ILE A 173 -15.18 -3.45 0.27
C ILE A 173 -14.15 -3.44 1.41
N GLY A 174 -14.27 -4.36 2.38
CA GLY A 174 -13.31 -4.48 3.48
C GLY A 174 -11.88 -4.73 3.01
N PHE A 175 -11.69 -5.59 2.01
CA PHE A 175 -10.37 -5.83 1.41
C PHE A 175 -9.83 -4.63 0.63
N LEU A 176 -10.68 -3.93 -0.11
CA LEU A 176 -10.26 -2.71 -0.80
C LEU A 176 -9.83 -1.63 0.19
N VAL A 177 -10.62 -1.42 1.25
CA VAL A 177 -10.34 -0.43 2.30
C VAL A 177 -9.04 -0.75 3.03
N SER A 178 -8.80 -2.03 3.37
CA SER A 178 -7.56 -2.42 4.04
C SER A 178 -6.33 -2.20 3.16
N MET A 179 -6.45 -2.52 1.86
CA MET A 179 -5.41 -2.32 0.87
C MET A 179 -5.05 -0.84 0.70
N PHE A 180 -6.06 0.02 0.52
CA PHE A 180 -5.88 1.47 0.46
C PHE A 180 -5.24 2.02 1.72
N THR A 181 -5.79 1.67 2.89
CA THR A 181 -5.31 2.16 4.19
C THR A 181 -3.85 1.79 4.41
N CYS A 182 -3.43 0.57 4.04
CA CYS A 182 -2.04 0.15 4.16
C CYS A 182 -1.08 1.01 3.33
N VAL A 183 -1.43 1.29 2.08
CA VAL A 183 -0.61 2.13 1.18
C VAL A 183 -0.54 3.57 1.66
N LEU A 184 -1.66 4.15 2.08
CA LEU A 184 -1.73 5.52 2.59
C LEU A 184 -0.91 5.68 3.89
N ASN A 185 -1.00 4.69 4.78
CA ASN A 185 -0.20 4.66 6.01
C ASN A 185 1.29 4.56 5.71
N LEU A 186 1.68 3.76 4.72
CA LEU A 186 3.09 3.63 4.35
C LEU A 186 3.62 4.91 3.69
N ARG A 187 2.83 5.55 2.83
CA ARG A 187 3.16 6.86 2.26
C ARG A 187 3.33 7.92 3.33
N MET A 188 2.39 7.99 4.28
CA MET A 188 2.47 8.87 5.44
C MET A 188 3.73 8.60 6.24
N ALA A 189 4.06 7.33 6.53
CA ALA A 189 5.21 6.94 7.33
C ALA A 189 6.55 7.29 6.67
N MET A 190 6.65 7.20 5.35
CA MET A 190 7.84 7.64 4.61
C MET A 190 8.07 9.15 4.73
N ARG A 191 7.00 9.93 4.91
CA ARG A 191 7.03 11.40 4.94
C ARG A 191 6.93 12.00 6.33
N SER A 192 6.57 11.17 7.32
CA SER A 192 6.23 11.60 8.68
C SER A 192 5.19 12.73 8.71
N GLN A 193 4.32 12.82 7.68
CA GLN A 193 3.33 13.89 7.52
C GLN A 193 1.96 13.30 7.26
N LEU A 194 1.00 13.62 8.13
CA LEU A 194 -0.37 13.13 8.04
C LEU A 194 -1.03 13.50 6.69
N GLY A 195 -0.79 14.71 6.19
CA GLY A 195 -1.38 15.21 4.94
C GLY A 195 -1.00 14.38 3.71
N GLU A 196 0.18 13.77 3.69
CA GLU A 196 0.62 12.91 2.58
C GLU A 196 -0.17 11.60 2.50
N GLY A 197 -0.69 11.11 3.63
CA GLY A 197 -1.58 9.95 3.68
C GLY A 197 -2.98 10.20 3.12
N PHE A 198 -3.36 11.47 2.85
CA PHE A 198 -4.67 11.82 2.28
C PHE A 198 -4.61 12.18 0.79
N LYS A 199 -3.44 12.06 0.15
CA LYS A 199 -3.29 12.23 -1.31
C LYS A 199 -3.78 10.99 -2.07
N VAL A 200 -5.07 10.73 -1.98
CA VAL A 200 -5.73 9.51 -2.50
C VAL A 200 -5.56 9.37 -4.02
N GLY A 201 -5.55 10.47 -4.78
CA GLY A 201 -5.39 10.42 -6.24
C GLY A 201 -4.06 9.81 -6.68
N ASP A 202 -2.96 10.22 -6.04
CA ASP A 202 -1.63 9.67 -6.31
C ASP A 202 -1.54 8.20 -5.87
N ALA A 203 -2.07 7.89 -4.69
CA ALA A 203 -2.11 6.53 -4.16
C ALA A 203 -2.90 5.59 -5.08
N TRP A 204 -4.05 6.04 -5.58
CA TRP A 204 -4.86 5.27 -6.51
C TRP A 204 -4.15 5.01 -7.84
N THR A 205 -3.42 6.01 -8.35
CA THR A 205 -2.64 5.88 -9.58
C THR A 205 -1.53 4.83 -9.43
N ALA A 206 -0.88 4.77 -8.27
CA ALA A 206 0.10 3.73 -7.96
C ALA A 206 -0.57 2.34 -7.81
N ILE A 207 -1.69 2.26 -7.08
CA ILE A 207 -2.42 0.99 -6.83
C ILE A 207 -2.85 0.33 -8.14
N LYS A 208 -3.28 1.10 -9.14
CA LYS A 208 -3.68 0.56 -10.45
C LYS A 208 -2.56 -0.17 -11.20
N ARG A 209 -1.29 0.11 -10.90
CA ARG A 209 -0.15 -0.52 -11.58
C ARG A 209 -0.06 -2.02 -11.27
N ASP A 210 -0.32 -2.42 -10.03
CA ASP A 210 -0.39 -3.84 -9.61
C ASP A 210 -1.29 -4.01 -8.37
N TRP A 211 -2.60 -4.03 -8.58
CA TRP A 211 -3.57 -4.16 -7.49
C TRP A 211 -3.58 -5.57 -6.89
N THR A 212 -3.37 -6.62 -7.70
CA THR A 212 -3.43 -8.03 -7.25
C THR A 212 -2.24 -8.37 -6.36
N GLY A 213 -1.03 -7.95 -6.73
CA GLY A 213 0.15 -8.19 -5.90
C GLY A 213 0.06 -7.46 -4.55
N LEU A 214 -0.53 -6.26 -4.54
CA LEU A 214 -0.79 -5.51 -3.30
C LEU A 214 -1.85 -6.18 -2.43
N LEU A 215 -2.97 -6.61 -3.03
CA LEU A 215 -4.02 -7.34 -2.32
C LEU A 215 -3.45 -8.59 -1.66
N CYS A 216 -2.64 -9.36 -2.39
CA CYS A 216 -1.93 -10.52 -1.86
C CYS A 216 -0.97 -10.16 -0.73
N ALA A 217 -0.21 -9.06 -0.87
CA ALA A 217 0.74 -8.62 0.15
C ALA A 217 0.06 -8.20 1.46
N VAL A 218 -1.08 -7.51 1.38
CA VAL A 218 -1.77 -6.96 2.55
C VAL A 218 -2.71 -7.98 3.20
N VAL A 219 -3.51 -8.67 2.40
CA VAL A 219 -4.65 -9.48 2.89
C VAL A 219 -4.22 -10.89 3.27
N VAL A 220 -3.34 -11.54 2.50
CA VAL A 220 -3.03 -12.97 2.69
C VAL A 220 -2.44 -13.27 4.07
N PRO A 221 -1.48 -12.50 4.64
CA PRO A 221 -0.99 -12.76 5.99
C PRO A 221 -2.10 -12.69 7.05
N GLY A 222 -2.98 -11.69 6.95
CA GLY A 222 -4.13 -11.55 7.86
C GLY A 222 -5.13 -12.69 7.71
N LEU A 223 -5.37 -13.17 6.49
CA LEU A 223 -6.27 -14.28 6.20
C LEU A 223 -5.72 -15.61 6.75
N ILE A 224 -4.41 -15.84 6.62
CA ILE A 224 -3.73 -17.00 7.22
C ILE A 224 -3.80 -16.96 8.75
N ALA A 225 -3.48 -15.81 9.37
CA ALA A 225 -3.56 -15.66 10.82
C ALA A 225 -5.01 -15.84 11.31
N GLY A 226 -5.99 -15.26 10.61
CA GLY A 226 -7.41 -15.43 10.89
C GLY A 226 -7.84 -16.89 10.80
N ALA A 227 -7.41 -17.62 9.76
CA ALA A 227 -7.70 -19.05 9.62
C ALA A 227 -7.12 -19.88 10.79
N ILE A 228 -5.87 -19.58 11.21
CA ILE A 228 -5.24 -20.24 12.37
C ILE A 228 -6.06 -19.95 13.65
N ILE A 229 -6.46 -18.70 13.86
CA ILE A 229 -7.26 -18.29 15.02
C ILE A 229 -8.64 -18.98 14.99
N VAL A 230 -9.28 -19.10 13.83
CA VAL A 230 -10.56 -19.82 13.69
C VAL A 230 -10.39 -21.29 14.09
N VAL A 231 -9.33 -21.97 13.61
CA VAL A 231 -9.07 -23.36 14.01
C VAL A 231 -8.79 -23.45 15.51
N ALA A 232 -7.96 -22.56 16.06
CA ALA A 232 -7.69 -22.49 17.49
C ALA A 232 -8.95 -22.16 18.32
N SER A 233 -9.92 -21.44 17.76
CA SER A 233 -11.16 -21.07 18.44
C SER A 233 -12.02 -22.29 18.76
N PHE A 234 -11.99 -23.34 17.93
CA PHE A 234 -12.69 -24.59 18.24
C PHE A 234 -12.11 -25.27 19.48
N VAL A 235 -10.77 -25.29 19.60
CA VAL A 235 -10.08 -25.82 20.78
C VAL A 235 -10.38 -24.96 22.01
N TYR A 236 -10.33 -23.62 21.86
CA TYR A 236 -10.72 -22.68 22.90
C TYR A 236 -12.15 -22.91 23.38
N MET A 237 -13.12 -23.04 22.47
CA MET A 237 -14.54 -23.23 22.81
C MET A 237 -14.76 -24.49 23.66
N PHE A 238 -14.01 -25.57 23.39
CA PHE A 238 -14.06 -26.77 24.21
C PHE A 238 -13.61 -26.51 25.65
N PHE A 239 -12.43 -25.92 25.84
CA PHE A 239 -11.91 -25.62 27.19
C PHE A 239 -12.74 -24.53 27.89
N ALA A 240 -13.15 -23.50 27.18
CA ALA A 240 -14.02 -22.45 27.68
C ALA A 240 -15.33 -23.03 28.24
N LEU A 241 -15.95 -23.97 27.52
CA LEU A 241 -17.17 -24.65 27.98
C LEU A 241 -16.91 -25.48 29.25
N LEU A 242 -15.80 -26.22 29.33
CA LEU A 242 -15.46 -27.03 30.52
C LEU A 242 -15.34 -26.18 31.80
N PHE A 243 -14.72 -25.01 31.70
CA PHE A 243 -14.58 -24.08 32.84
C PHE A 243 -15.84 -23.24 33.09
N PHE A 244 -16.63 -22.99 32.06
CA PHE A 244 -17.87 -22.20 32.18
C PHE A 244 -19.06 -23.00 32.73
N LEU A 245 -19.12 -24.32 32.49
CA LEU A 245 -20.21 -25.18 32.96
C LEU A 245 -20.44 -25.14 34.48
N PRO A 246 -19.41 -25.22 35.33
CA PRO A 246 -19.57 -25.06 36.78
C PRO A 246 -20.13 -23.69 37.18
N VAL A 247 -19.76 -22.63 36.47
CA VAL A 247 -20.26 -21.26 36.71
C VAL A 247 -21.76 -21.17 36.41
N MET A 248 -22.20 -21.78 35.31
CA MET A 248 -23.63 -21.91 35.00
C MET A 248 -24.37 -22.73 36.06
N GLY A 249 -23.74 -23.80 36.55
CA GLY A 249 -24.25 -24.57 37.68
C GLY A 249 -24.43 -23.70 38.93
N ALA A 250 -23.49 -22.81 39.24
CA ALA A 250 -23.57 -21.96 40.43
C ALA A 250 -24.79 -21.03 40.42
N ALA A 251 -25.29 -20.65 39.24
CA ALA A 251 -26.47 -19.80 39.11
C ALA A 251 -27.78 -20.49 39.56
N VAL A 252 -27.81 -21.82 39.60
CA VAL A 252 -29.02 -22.61 39.94
C VAL A 252 -28.85 -23.47 41.20
N ASN A 253 -27.65 -23.50 41.79
CA ASN A 253 -27.36 -24.28 42.99
C ASN A 253 -27.32 -23.36 44.23
N PRO A 254 -28.12 -23.64 45.28
CA PRO A 254 -28.17 -22.79 46.47
C PRO A 254 -27.02 -23.04 47.47
N ASP A 255 -26.21 -24.08 47.27
CA ASP A 255 -25.10 -24.42 48.18
C ASP A 255 -23.93 -23.42 48.05
N PRO A 256 -23.61 -22.65 49.11
CA PRO A 256 -22.52 -21.67 49.07
C PRO A 256 -21.13 -22.28 48.78
N ALA A 257 -20.88 -23.52 49.22
CA ALA A 257 -19.60 -24.17 48.99
C ALA A 257 -19.39 -24.49 47.50
N PHE A 258 -20.45 -24.98 46.84
CA PHE A 258 -20.47 -25.21 45.40
C PHE A 258 -20.29 -23.90 44.62
N ILE A 259 -21.01 -22.84 45.00
CA ILE A 259 -20.90 -21.51 44.36
C ILE A 259 -19.46 -21.00 44.44
N LEU A 260 -18.83 -21.06 45.61
CA LEU A 260 -17.45 -20.59 45.80
C LEU A 260 -16.47 -21.40 44.95
N GLY A 261 -16.60 -22.73 44.94
CA GLY A 261 -15.75 -23.62 44.13
C GLY A 261 -15.92 -23.38 42.62
N ALA A 262 -17.15 -23.15 42.16
CA ALA A 262 -17.45 -22.86 40.77
C ALA A 262 -16.89 -21.51 40.31
N LEU A 263 -16.96 -20.47 41.14
CA LEU A 263 -16.42 -19.15 40.81
C LEU A 263 -14.88 -19.15 40.82
N LEU A 264 -14.26 -19.75 41.84
CA LEU A 264 -12.80 -19.79 41.97
C LEU A 264 -12.14 -20.75 40.98
N GLY A 265 -12.73 -21.93 40.76
CA GLY A 265 -12.21 -22.92 39.82
C GLY A 265 -12.65 -22.65 38.38
N GLY A 266 -13.96 -22.67 38.15
CA GLY A 266 -14.56 -22.48 36.83
C GLY A 266 -14.40 -21.04 36.31
N GLY A 267 -14.78 -20.05 37.12
CA GLY A 267 -14.68 -18.63 36.73
C GLY A 267 -13.24 -18.20 36.44
N LEU A 268 -12.30 -18.45 37.36
CA LEU A 268 -10.88 -18.13 37.13
C LEU A 268 -10.28 -18.93 35.97
N GLY A 269 -10.61 -20.22 35.87
CA GLY A 269 -10.16 -21.06 34.76
C GLY A 269 -10.62 -20.53 33.40
N PHE A 270 -11.89 -20.11 33.31
CA PHE A 270 -12.45 -19.49 32.11
C PHE A 270 -11.73 -18.19 31.75
N LEU A 271 -11.46 -17.32 32.74
CA LEU A 271 -10.72 -16.07 32.53
C LEU A 271 -9.29 -16.33 32.03
N VAL A 272 -8.58 -17.30 32.62
CA VAL A 272 -7.22 -17.65 32.22
C VAL A 272 -7.20 -18.21 30.79
N VAL A 273 -8.07 -19.15 30.47
CA VAL A 273 -8.16 -19.74 29.12
C VAL A 273 -8.52 -18.67 28.08
N THR A 274 -9.44 -17.78 28.41
CA THR A 274 -9.82 -16.65 27.53
C THR A 274 -8.66 -15.66 27.35
N ALA A 275 -7.96 -15.29 28.43
CA ALA A 275 -6.79 -14.41 28.35
C ALA A 275 -5.67 -15.00 27.48
N VAL A 276 -5.39 -16.30 27.61
CA VAL A 276 -4.42 -17.01 26.77
C VAL A 276 -4.86 -17.00 25.31
N PHE A 277 -6.14 -17.29 25.03
CA PHE A 277 -6.66 -17.26 23.66
C PHE A 277 -6.58 -15.87 23.03
N CYS A 278 -6.99 -14.83 23.76
CA CYS A 278 -6.87 -13.43 23.33
C CYS A 278 -5.42 -13.05 23.04
N TYR A 279 -4.49 -13.46 23.91
CA TYR A 279 -3.06 -13.21 23.71
C TYR A 279 -2.52 -13.91 22.46
N LEU A 280 -2.88 -15.17 22.22
CA LEU A 280 -2.49 -15.89 21.00
C LEU A 280 -3.04 -15.22 19.74
N GLY A 281 -4.29 -14.74 19.79
CA GLY A 281 -4.90 -13.97 18.71
C GLY A 281 -4.16 -12.66 18.44
N ALA A 282 -3.85 -11.89 19.50
CA ALA A 282 -3.10 -10.65 19.40
C ALA A 282 -1.68 -10.87 18.86
N TRP A 283 -1.00 -11.93 19.32
CA TRP A 283 0.32 -12.32 18.83
C TRP A 283 0.31 -12.66 17.33
N ALA A 284 -0.64 -13.49 16.89
CA ALA A 284 -0.81 -13.84 15.48
C ALA A 284 -1.17 -12.61 14.63
N GLY A 285 -2.02 -11.72 15.15
CA GLY A 285 -2.37 -10.44 14.53
C GLY A 285 -1.14 -9.54 14.33
N ALA A 286 -0.34 -9.33 15.38
CA ALA A 286 0.87 -8.53 15.31
C ALA A 286 1.90 -9.10 14.31
N ALA A 287 2.04 -10.43 14.27
CA ALA A 287 2.92 -11.09 13.29
C ALA A 287 2.42 -10.89 11.85
N ALA A 288 1.11 -11.08 11.62
CA ALA A 288 0.51 -10.85 10.31
C ALA A 288 0.65 -9.38 9.87
N GLN A 289 0.42 -8.43 10.77
CA GLN A 289 0.55 -7.01 10.50
C GLN A 289 1.96 -6.63 10.08
N LEU A 290 2.99 -7.09 10.80
CA LEU A 290 4.38 -6.83 10.43
C LEU A 290 4.73 -7.40 9.05
N VAL A 291 4.29 -8.63 8.75
CA VAL A 291 4.49 -9.24 7.43
C VAL A 291 3.77 -8.44 6.34
N SER A 292 2.50 -8.07 6.57
CA SER A 292 1.70 -7.32 5.59
C SER A 292 2.28 -5.94 5.30
N VAL A 293 2.67 -5.18 6.32
CA VAL A 293 3.23 -3.84 6.14
C VAL A 293 4.60 -3.92 5.46
N ARG A 294 5.43 -4.90 5.84
CA ARG A 294 6.74 -5.12 5.19
C ARG A 294 6.59 -5.55 3.73
N ALA A 295 5.65 -6.45 3.43
CA ALA A 295 5.32 -6.86 2.07
C ALA A 295 4.77 -5.71 1.23
N ALA A 296 3.90 -4.87 1.80
CA ALA A 296 3.41 -3.66 1.15
C ALA A 296 4.54 -2.66 0.86
N ALA A 297 5.57 -2.61 1.72
CA ALA A 297 6.74 -1.77 1.47
C ALA A 297 7.62 -2.27 0.32
N HIS A 298 7.76 -3.59 0.18
CA HIS A 298 8.34 -4.19 -1.03
C HIS A 298 7.49 -3.89 -2.27
N TRP A 299 6.17 -3.82 -2.15
CA TRP A 299 5.30 -3.43 -3.27
C TRP A 299 5.50 -1.94 -3.64
N VAL A 300 5.53 -1.04 -2.67
CA VAL A 300 5.79 0.40 -2.90
C VAL A 300 7.15 0.63 -3.56
N ALA A 301 8.19 -0.10 -3.14
CA ALA A 301 9.52 -0.04 -3.76
C ALA A 301 9.51 -0.35 -5.27
N ARG A 302 8.60 -1.22 -5.71
CA ARG A 302 8.54 -1.71 -7.10
C ARG A 302 7.62 -0.88 -7.99
N PHE A 303 6.48 -0.48 -7.44
CA PHE A 303 5.38 0.11 -8.23
C PHE A 303 5.12 1.58 -7.93
N ALA A 304 5.72 2.12 -6.86
CA ALA A 304 5.58 3.52 -6.45
C ALA A 304 6.96 4.17 -6.20
N GLY A 305 7.94 3.85 -7.06
CA GLY A 305 9.29 4.45 -7.01
C GLY A 305 9.26 5.98 -7.07
N ASP A 306 8.28 6.58 -7.75
CA ASP A 306 8.08 8.03 -7.80
C ASP A 306 8.01 8.69 -6.39
N TRP A 307 7.59 7.93 -5.37
CA TRP A 307 7.46 8.42 -4.00
C TRP A 307 8.79 8.49 -3.25
N THR A 308 9.83 7.79 -3.72
CA THR A 308 11.14 7.79 -3.08
C THR A 308 12.00 8.98 -3.52
N TYR A 309 11.81 9.48 -4.75
CA TYR A 309 12.55 10.65 -5.27
C TYR A 309 12.07 11.98 -4.71
N LEU A 310 10.84 12.04 -4.24
CA LEU A 310 10.27 13.26 -3.71
C LEU A 310 10.65 13.50 -2.24
N ALA A 311 11.27 12.52 -1.56
CA ALA A 311 11.46 12.43 -0.09
C ALA A 311 12.73 13.11 0.41
#